data_AF-A0A4Z0EMB4-F1
#
_entry.id   AF-A0A4Z0EMB4-F1
#
_cell.length_a   1.000
_cell.length_b   1.000
_cell.length_c   1.000
_cell.angle_alpha   90.00
_cell.angle_beta   90.00
_cell.angle_gamma   90.00
#
_symmetry.space_group_name_H-M   'P 1'
#
loop_
_entity.id
_entity.type
_entity.pdbx_description
1 polymer ?
#
loop_
_entity_poly.entity_id
_entity_poly.type
_entity_poly.pdbx_seq_one_letter_code
_entity_poly.pdbx_strand_id
1 'polypeptide(L)'
;MAQNDTTARMVGQATASGERNKALLPSLRNWCQHLRLADCSGGLVAQLAQLPIEVELSCPHAPHTVRSTNLERSGRAFILDCCAGCPSHQELFPKNFGRTVLAQQAQDQQQQEAQQQTARQQELQAEINALLAQEQSQADTKTLSILHLVEELGTGQRGQTAATVREAAGLSPQFFSPAALNYLSLFLEDPAGATLLDAFRLAWWEGKPCLASPGSKCSASCGRGRTWTQPLAYST
;
A
#
# COMPACT_ATOMS: atom_id res chain seq x y z
N MET A 1 -54.90 10.09 1.85
CA MET A 1 -54.20 8.91 2.38
C MET A 1 -52.66 9.02 2.31
N ALA A 2 -52.05 9.72 1.34
CA ALA A 2 -50.58 9.85 1.22
C ALA A 2 -49.87 10.67 2.33
N GLN A 3 -50.55 11.61 2.98
CA GLN A 3 -49.96 12.45 4.04
C GLN A 3 -49.72 11.68 5.36
N ASN A 4 -50.54 10.67 5.66
CA ASN A 4 -50.40 9.86 6.87
C ASN A 4 -49.18 8.93 6.79
N ASP A 5 -48.90 8.38 5.61
CA ASP A 5 -47.77 7.48 5.39
C ASP A 5 -46.42 8.22 5.46
N THR A 6 -46.36 9.43 4.91
CA THR A 6 -45.18 10.30 5.00
C THR A 6 -44.86 10.68 6.45
N THR A 7 -45.90 11.03 7.23
CA THR A 7 -45.76 11.42 8.64
C THR A 7 -45.29 10.23 9.49
N ALA A 8 -45.87 9.05 9.30
CA ALA A 8 -45.45 7.83 9.99
C ALA A 8 -43.98 7.49 9.69
N ARG A 9 -43.55 7.64 8.43
CA ARG A 9 -42.16 7.41 8.04
C ARG A 9 -41.19 8.40 8.70
N MET A 10 -41.54 9.68 8.76
CA MET A 10 -40.72 10.71 9.42
C MET A 10 -40.58 10.43 10.93
N VAL A 11 -41.67 10.06 11.60
CA VAL A 11 -41.64 9.68 13.01
C VAL A 11 -40.75 8.46 13.22
N GLY A 12 -40.90 7.41 12.39
CA GLY A 12 -40.06 6.22 12.45
C GLY A 12 -38.56 6.52 12.29
N GLN A 13 -38.20 7.39 11.34
CA GLN A 13 -36.80 7.81 11.13
C GLN A 13 -36.23 8.62 12.30
N ALA A 14 -37.04 9.51 12.87
CA ALA A 14 -36.65 10.30 14.04
C ALA A 14 -36.41 9.41 15.26
N THR A 15 -37.33 8.49 15.55
CA THR A 15 -37.20 7.51 16.64
C THR A 15 -35.95 6.63 16.44
N ALA A 16 -35.74 6.09 15.24
CA ALA A 16 -34.56 5.27 14.95
C ALA A 16 -33.24 6.04 15.09
N SER A 17 -33.23 7.34 14.80
CA SER A 17 -32.04 8.18 15.00
C SER A 17 -31.82 8.46 16.48
N GLY A 18 -32.89 8.77 17.23
CA GLY A 18 -32.84 8.97 18.67
C GLY A 18 -32.35 7.74 19.44
N GLU A 19 -32.79 6.53 19.08
CA GLU A 19 -32.32 5.28 19.69
C GLU A 19 -30.82 5.04 19.44
N ARG A 20 -30.35 5.26 18.21
CA ARG A 20 -28.92 5.15 17.87
C ARG A 20 -28.08 6.16 18.65
N ASN A 21 -28.52 7.41 18.73
CA ASN A 21 -27.83 8.45 19.49
C ASN A 21 -27.79 8.08 20.99
N LYS A 22 -28.92 7.65 21.56
CA LYS A 22 -29.03 7.23 22.97
C LYS A 22 -28.07 6.09 23.31
N ALA A 23 -27.95 5.10 22.44
CA ALA A 23 -27.02 3.99 22.63
C ALA A 23 -25.55 4.44 22.62
N LEU A 24 -25.22 5.48 21.86
CA LEU A 24 -23.85 5.98 21.71
C LEU A 24 -23.42 6.93 22.83
N LEU A 25 -24.36 7.67 23.42
CA LEU A 25 -24.09 8.69 24.45
C LEU A 25 -23.16 8.22 25.57
N PRO A 26 -23.34 7.05 26.21
CA PRO A 26 -22.45 6.60 27.29
C PRO A 26 -21.00 6.45 26.82
N SER A 27 -20.79 5.88 25.63
CA SER A 27 -19.47 5.65 25.06
C SER A 27 -18.77 6.96 24.66
N LEU A 28 -19.53 7.95 24.18
CA LEU A 28 -19.03 9.29 23.91
C LEU A 28 -18.67 10.05 25.18
N ARG A 29 -19.51 10.00 26.22
CA ARG A 29 -19.22 10.65 27.52
C ARG A 29 -17.91 10.17 28.12
N ASN A 30 -17.58 8.90 27.94
CA ASN A 30 -16.33 8.31 28.43
C ASN A 30 -15.07 8.78 27.68
N TRP A 31 -15.21 9.50 26.56
CA TRP A 31 -14.07 9.88 25.72
C TRP A 31 -13.19 10.92 26.37
N CYS A 32 -13.75 12.03 26.87
CA CYS A 32 -12.96 13.13 27.39
C CYS A 32 -13.73 13.85 28.50
N GLN A 33 -13.05 14.21 29.59
CA GLN A 33 -13.64 14.98 30.69
C GLN A 33 -14.25 16.32 30.24
N HIS A 34 -13.68 16.93 29.21
CA HIS A 34 -14.12 18.24 28.72
C HIS A 34 -15.27 18.17 27.70
N LEU A 35 -15.63 16.97 27.24
CA LEU A 35 -16.70 16.78 26.27
C LEU A 35 -18.06 16.98 26.94
N ARG A 36 -18.83 17.91 26.40
CA ARG A 36 -20.21 18.19 26.78
C ARG A 36 -21.14 17.72 25.67
N LEU A 37 -22.20 17.03 26.08
CA LEU A 37 -23.25 16.54 25.20
C LEU A 37 -24.57 17.14 25.68
N ALA A 38 -25.21 17.96 24.84
CA ALA A 38 -26.50 18.56 25.12
C ALA A 38 -27.54 18.04 24.15
N ASP A 39 -28.70 17.64 24.68
CA ASP A 39 -29.85 17.30 23.86
C ASP A 39 -30.51 18.61 23.39
N CYS A 40 -30.55 18.82 22.08
CA CYS A 40 -31.15 19.98 21.44
C CYS A 40 -32.46 19.62 20.72
N SER A 41 -32.98 18.42 20.96
CA SER A 41 -34.18 17.92 20.28
C SER A 41 -35.40 18.79 20.57
N GLY A 42 -36.11 19.18 19.51
CA GLY A 42 -37.35 19.94 19.57
C GLY A 42 -38.56 19.16 19.03
N GLY A 43 -39.76 19.63 19.37
CA GLY A 43 -41.01 19.14 18.80
C GLY A 43 -41.69 18.00 19.56
N LEU A 44 -42.95 17.73 19.19
CA LEU A 44 -43.85 16.80 19.89
C LEU A 44 -43.29 15.37 19.94
N VAL A 45 -42.63 14.91 18.87
CA VAL A 45 -42.06 13.55 18.78
C VAL A 45 -40.93 13.36 19.77
N ALA A 46 -40.02 14.33 19.89
CA ALA A 46 -38.90 14.28 20.84
C ALA A 46 -39.41 14.27 22.30
N GLN A 47 -40.41 15.10 22.59
CA GLN A 47 -41.01 15.22 23.92
C GLN A 47 -41.75 13.94 24.34
N LEU A 48 -42.49 13.32 23.41
CA LEU A 48 -43.24 12.10 23.68
C LEU A 48 -42.33 10.86 23.76
N ALA A 49 -41.35 10.75 22.86
CA ALA A 49 -40.46 9.59 22.81
C ALA A 49 -39.32 9.66 23.84
N GLN A 50 -39.00 10.84 24.37
CA GLN A 50 -37.87 11.07 25.29
C GLN A 50 -36.54 10.54 24.73
N LEU A 51 -36.31 10.77 23.43
CA LEU A 51 -35.11 10.33 22.73
C LEU A 51 -34.27 11.52 22.25
N PRO A 52 -32.93 11.45 22.36
CA PRO A 52 -32.02 12.48 21.89
C PRO A 52 -31.88 12.40 20.37
N ILE A 53 -32.82 13.00 19.65
CA ILE A 53 -32.87 13.02 18.19
C ILE A 53 -31.77 13.93 17.63
N GLU A 54 -31.56 15.10 18.23
CA GLU A 54 -30.50 16.04 17.88
C GLU A 54 -29.62 16.32 19.09
N VAL A 55 -28.31 16.10 18.94
CA VAL A 55 -27.34 16.26 20.02
C VAL A 55 -26.26 17.25 19.61
N GLU A 56 -25.96 18.18 20.50
CA GLU A 56 -24.80 19.07 20.41
C GLU A 56 -23.60 18.47 21.14
N LEU A 57 -22.45 18.47 20.47
CA LEU A 57 -21.14 18.18 21.03
C LEU A 57 -20.37 19.49 21.18
N SER A 58 -19.85 19.74 22.38
CA SER A 58 -19.04 20.91 22.67
C SER A 58 -17.90 20.59 23.63
N CYS A 59 -16.80 21.32 23.52
CA CYS A 59 -15.64 21.22 24.40
C CYS A 59 -15.01 22.61 24.53
N PRO A 60 -14.63 23.08 25.73
CA PRO A 60 -13.96 24.38 25.90
C PRO A 60 -12.65 24.53 25.12
N HIS A 61 -12.01 23.41 24.77
CA HIS A 61 -10.76 23.36 24.02
C HIS A 61 -10.95 23.09 22.52
N ALA A 62 -12.19 22.88 22.07
CA ALA A 62 -12.48 22.69 20.65
C ALA A 62 -12.76 24.04 19.96
N PRO A 63 -12.37 24.20 18.69
CA PRO A 63 -12.58 25.45 17.95
C PRO A 63 -14.04 25.73 17.61
N HIS A 64 -14.90 24.71 17.60
CA HIS A 64 -16.31 24.83 17.27
C HIS A 64 -17.15 23.78 17.99
N THR A 65 -18.47 23.99 17.99
CA THR A 65 -19.47 23.04 18.47
C THR A 65 -20.16 22.37 17.28
N VAL A 66 -20.60 21.13 17.44
CA VAL A 66 -21.25 20.37 16.37
C VAL A 66 -22.63 19.92 16.82
N ARG A 67 -23.67 20.25 16.05
CA ARG A 67 -25.04 19.73 16.24
C ARG A 67 -25.37 18.73 15.15
N SER A 68 -25.99 17.61 15.51
CA SER A 68 -26.32 16.60 14.53
C SER A 68 -27.43 15.67 14.99
N THR A 69 -28.21 15.20 14.02
CA THR A 69 -29.16 14.10 14.21
C THR A 69 -28.52 12.73 14.08
N ASN A 70 -27.29 12.66 13.53
CA ASN A 70 -26.46 11.46 13.44
C ASN A 70 -25.20 11.65 14.29
N LEU A 71 -25.32 11.28 15.57
CA LEU A 71 -24.27 11.47 16.56
C LEU A 71 -23.03 10.61 16.27
N GLU A 72 -23.19 9.45 15.63
CA GLU A 72 -22.06 8.59 15.27
C GLU A 72 -21.15 9.28 14.25
N ARG A 73 -21.74 9.78 13.15
CA ARG A 73 -21.00 10.47 12.10
C ARG A 73 -20.34 11.75 12.64
N SER A 74 -21.12 12.58 13.32
CA SER A 74 -20.64 13.87 13.83
C SER A 74 -19.68 13.72 15.01
N GLY A 75 -19.87 12.71 15.85
CA GLY A 75 -18.94 12.35 16.91
C GLY A 75 -17.61 11.87 16.35
N ARG A 76 -17.61 11.05 15.29
CA ARG A 76 -16.38 10.64 14.59
C ARG A 76 -15.62 11.87 14.09
N ALA A 77 -16.29 12.73 13.32
CA ALA A 77 -15.67 13.94 12.78
C ALA A 77 -15.12 14.85 13.90
N PHE A 78 -15.92 15.12 14.94
CA PHE A 78 -15.49 15.96 16.06
C PHE A 78 -14.25 15.42 16.77
N ILE A 79 -14.16 14.09 16.96
CA ILE A 79 -12.99 13.47 17.59
C ILE A 79 -11.75 13.61 16.71
N LEU A 80 -11.89 13.36 15.41
CA LEU A 80 -10.78 13.48 14.46
C LEU A 80 -10.29 14.92 14.30
N ASP A 81 -11.22 15.88 14.21
CA ASP A 81 -10.90 17.27 13.90
C ASP A 81 -10.48 18.07 15.14
N CYS A 82 -11.04 17.76 16.32
CA CYS A 82 -10.87 18.57 17.53
C CYS A 82 -10.14 17.87 18.67
N CYS A 83 -10.14 16.52 18.71
CA CYS A 83 -9.56 15.78 19.83
C CYS A 83 -8.23 15.10 19.48
N ALA A 84 -8.01 14.72 18.22
CA ALA A 84 -6.74 14.14 17.78
C ALA A 84 -5.60 15.15 18.00
N GLY A 85 -4.69 14.85 18.93
CA GLY A 85 -3.59 15.75 19.29
C GLY A 85 -3.94 16.88 20.25
N CYS A 86 -5.14 16.90 20.84
CA CYS A 86 -5.51 17.91 21.83
C CYS A 86 -4.67 17.75 23.13
N PRO A 87 -3.91 18.78 23.57
CA PRO A 87 -3.05 18.68 24.76
C PRO A 87 -3.84 18.62 26.07
N SER A 88 -5.10 19.05 26.04
CA SER A 88 -6.01 19.03 27.20
C SER A 88 -6.93 17.80 27.20
N HIS A 89 -6.67 16.81 26.34
CA HIS A 89 -7.44 15.58 26.30
C HIS A 89 -7.20 14.75 27.56
N GLN A 90 -8.29 14.38 28.24
CA GLN A 90 -8.26 13.55 29.44
C GLN A 90 -9.30 12.45 29.31
N GLU A 91 -8.84 11.26 28.96
CA GLU A 91 -9.70 10.08 28.83
C GLU A 91 -10.32 9.69 30.17
N LEU A 92 -11.63 9.45 30.20
CA LEU A 92 -12.33 9.04 31.42
C LEU A 92 -12.38 7.52 31.60
N PHE A 93 -12.60 6.77 30.51
CA PHE A 93 -12.71 5.30 30.59
C PHE A 93 -12.19 4.64 29.30
N PRO A 94 -11.49 3.49 29.39
CA PRO A 94 -10.90 2.85 28.21
C PRO A 94 -11.95 2.32 27.21
N LYS A 95 -13.16 2.00 27.68
CA LYS A 95 -14.29 1.66 26.81
C LYS A 95 -15.04 2.93 26.41
N ASN A 96 -14.52 3.59 25.38
CA ASN A 96 -15.06 4.84 24.84
C ASN A 96 -15.10 4.81 23.30
N PHE A 97 -15.86 5.73 22.72
CA PHE A 97 -16.05 5.81 21.27
C PHE A 97 -14.82 6.34 20.53
N GLY A 98 -14.05 7.25 21.15
CA GLY A 98 -12.90 7.87 20.49
C GLY A 98 -11.76 6.90 20.21
N ARG A 99 -11.49 5.95 21.10
CA ARG A 99 -10.53 4.87 20.83
C ARG A 99 -10.94 4.03 19.62
N THR A 100 -12.22 3.70 19.49
CA THR A 100 -12.74 2.98 18.31
C THR A 100 -12.53 3.79 17.04
N VAL A 101 -12.83 5.09 17.08
CA VAL A 101 -12.64 6.02 15.94
C VAL A 101 -11.17 6.11 15.52
N LEU A 102 -10.26 6.30 16.47
CA LEU A 102 -8.82 6.42 16.18
C LEU A 102 -8.24 5.10 15.67
N ALA A 103 -8.65 3.96 16.22
CA ALA A 103 -8.24 2.65 15.73
C ALA A 103 -8.71 2.40 14.29
N GLN A 104 -9.96 2.76 13.97
CA GLN A 104 -10.50 2.68 12.61
C GLN A 104 -9.75 3.60 11.65
N GLN A 105 -9.44 4.84 12.05
CA GLN A 105 -8.67 5.75 11.21
C GLN A 105 -7.27 5.18 10.90
N ALA A 106 -6.58 4.62 11.89
CA ALA A 106 -5.27 4.01 11.68
C ALA A 106 -5.36 2.82 10.69
N GLN A 107 -6.41 1.99 10.80
CA GLN A 107 -6.65 0.90 9.86
C GLN A 107 -6.98 1.40 8.44
N ASP A 108 -7.85 2.41 8.32
CA ASP A 108 -8.21 3.02 7.04
C ASP A 108 -6.97 3.62 6.34
N GLN A 109 -6.09 4.28 7.11
CA GLN A 109 -4.82 4.83 6.60
C GLN A 109 -3.87 3.73 6.12
N GLN A 110 -3.67 2.67 6.91
CA GLN A 110 -2.83 1.55 6.51
C GLN A 110 -3.36 0.86 5.24
N GLN A 111 -4.67 0.70 5.11
CA GLN A 111 -5.28 0.14 3.91
C GLN A 111 -5.09 1.05 2.70
N GLN A 112 -5.27 2.36 2.86
CA GLN A 112 -5.05 3.32 1.78
C GLN A 112 -3.59 3.34 1.33
N GLU A 113 -2.64 3.33 2.26
CA GLU A 113 -1.21 3.26 1.95
C GLU A 113 -0.87 1.96 1.21
N ALA A 114 -1.37 0.82 1.68
CA ALA A 114 -1.16 -0.47 1.00
C ALA A 114 -1.78 -0.48 -0.41
N GLN A 115 -2.98 0.08 -0.57
CA GLN A 115 -3.63 0.22 -1.87
C GLN A 115 -2.85 1.14 -2.81
N GLN A 116 -2.35 2.28 -2.32
CA GLN A 116 -1.53 3.20 -3.11
C GLN A 116 -0.19 2.57 -3.52
N GLN A 117 0.46 1.84 -2.61
CA GLN A 117 1.69 1.09 -2.93
C GLN A 117 1.42 0.04 -3.99
N THR A 118 0.32 -0.72 -3.86
CA THR A 118 -0.06 -1.76 -4.83
C THR A 118 -0.38 -1.15 -6.19
N ALA A 119 -1.17 -0.06 -6.22
CA ALA A 119 -1.49 0.66 -7.45
C ALA A 119 -0.22 1.19 -8.12
N ARG A 120 0.71 1.75 -7.34
CA ARG A 120 1.99 2.24 -7.86
C ARG A 120 2.86 1.13 -8.44
N GLN A 121 2.91 -0.03 -7.78
CA GLN A 121 3.61 -1.21 -8.30
C GLN A 121 2.98 -1.70 -9.60
N GLN A 122 1.64 -1.73 -9.69
CA GLN A 122 0.93 -2.11 -10.91
C GLN A 122 1.18 -1.15 -12.07
N GLU A 123 1.22 0.17 -11.81
CA GLU A 123 1.57 1.18 -12.81
C GLU A 123 2.99 0.95 -13.37
N LEU A 124 3.98 0.77 -12.49
CA LEU A 124 5.37 0.52 -12.88
C LEU A 124 5.50 -0.80 -13.67
N GLN A 125 4.81 -1.84 -13.23
CA GLN A 125 4.77 -3.12 -13.95
C GLN A 125 4.17 -2.96 -15.34
N ALA A 126 3.08 -2.19 -15.49
CA ALA A 126 2.44 -1.95 -16.78
C ALA A 126 3.36 -1.15 -17.72
N GLU A 127 4.07 -0.14 -17.22
CA GLU A 127 5.04 0.64 -17.98
C GLU A 127 6.19 -0.25 -18.49
N ILE A 128 6.75 -1.11 -17.63
CA ILE A 128 7.83 -2.01 -18.03
C ILE A 128 7.32 -3.07 -19.01
N ASN A 129 6.10 -3.61 -18.83
CA ASN A 129 5.50 -4.54 -19.79
C ASN A 129 5.31 -3.89 -21.17
N ALA A 130 4.95 -2.60 -21.22
CA ALA A 130 4.85 -1.87 -22.47
C ALA A 130 6.22 -1.72 -23.17
N LEU A 131 7.28 -1.44 -22.40
CA LEU A 131 8.65 -1.39 -22.92
C LEU A 131 9.11 -2.75 -23.45
N LEU A 132 8.82 -3.84 -22.73
CA LEU A 132 9.13 -5.20 -23.18
C LEU A 132 8.40 -5.53 -24.50
N ALA A 133 7.10 -5.25 -24.59
CA ALA A 133 6.32 -5.49 -25.79
C ALA A 133 6.85 -4.69 -27.00
N GLN A 134 7.28 -3.45 -26.77
CA GLN A 134 7.91 -2.62 -27.81
C GLN A 134 9.24 -3.24 -28.27
N GLU A 135 10.11 -3.64 -27.34
CA GLU A 135 11.41 -4.25 -27.68
C GLU A 135 11.25 -5.60 -28.39
N GLN A 136 10.29 -6.44 -27.98
CA GLN A 136 10.00 -7.71 -28.65
C GLN A 136 9.67 -7.53 -30.13
N SER A 137 8.98 -6.45 -30.50
CA SER A 137 8.65 -6.18 -31.91
C SER A 137 9.87 -5.89 -32.80
N GLN A 138 11.02 -5.56 -32.20
CA GLN A 138 12.24 -5.13 -32.89
C GLN A 138 13.47 -6.01 -32.59
N ALA A 139 13.33 -6.97 -31.66
CA ALA A 139 14.43 -7.76 -31.14
C ALA A 139 14.87 -8.87 -32.11
N ASP A 140 16.17 -9.22 -32.06
CA ASP A 140 16.69 -10.40 -32.72
C ASP A 140 16.30 -11.69 -31.97
N THR A 141 16.44 -12.85 -32.60
CA THR A 141 15.99 -14.13 -32.02
C THR A 141 16.60 -14.43 -30.66
N LYS A 142 17.85 -14.01 -30.40
CA LYS A 142 18.54 -14.26 -29.14
C LYS A 142 18.05 -13.34 -28.03
N THR A 143 17.85 -12.05 -28.33
CA THR A 143 17.26 -11.09 -27.39
C THR A 143 15.81 -11.46 -27.07
N LEU A 144 15.04 -11.93 -28.05
CA LEU A 144 13.68 -12.46 -27.85
C LEU A 144 13.65 -13.63 -26.86
N SER A 145 14.59 -14.59 -26.96
CA SER A 145 14.67 -15.69 -25.99
C SER A 145 14.95 -15.20 -24.56
N ILE A 146 15.79 -14.18 -24.39
CA ILE A 146 16.05 -13.59 -23.06
C ILE A 146 14.80 -12.85 -22.54
N LEU A 147 14.12 -12.09 -23.39
CA LEU A 147 12.90 -11.37 -23.01
C LEU A 147 11.81 -12.34 -22.55
N HIS A 148 11.58 -13.44 -23.28
CA HIS A 148 10.63 -14.48 -22.86
C HIS A 148 11.04 -15.14 -21.53
N LEU A 149 12.32 -15.45 -21.35
CA LEU A 149 12.82 -16.04 -20.11
C LEU A 149 12.61 -15.11 -18.90
N VAL A 150 12.76 -13.80 -19.12
CA VAL A 150 12.53 -12.79 -18.07
C VAL A 150 11.03 -12.63 -17.78
N GLU A 151 10.16 -12.67 -18.78
CA GLU A 151 8.69 -12.66 -18.59
C GLU A 151 8.17 -13.89 -17.82
N GLU A 152 8.82 -15.05 -17.96
CA GLU A 152 8.48 -16.26 -17.20
C GLU A 152 8.66 -16.07 -15.69
N LEU A 153 9.43 -15.08 -15.22
CA LEU A 153 9.52 -14.72 -13.79
C LEU A 153 8.18 -14.22 -13.24
N GLY A 154 7.36 -13.58 -14.08
CA GLY A 154 6.05 -13.07 -13.69
C GLY A 154 4.96 -14.15 -13.60
N THR A 155 5.12 -15.27 -14.32
CA THR A 155 4.04 -16.26 -14.53
C THR A 155 4.38 -17.69 -14.09
N GLY A 156 5.66 -18.02 -13.90
CA GLY A 156 6.16 -19.38 -13.67
C GLY A 156 6.75 -19.66 -12.28
N GLN A 157 7.54 -20.73 -12.18
CA GLN A 157 8.26 -21.11 -10.95
C GLN A 157 9.49 -20.21 -10.74
N ARG A 158 9.27 -19.08 -10.07
CA ARG A 158 10.26 -18.01 -9.86
C ARG A 158 11.67 -18.47 -9.48
N GLY A 159 11.80 -19.42 -8.54
CA GLY A 159 13.12 -19.89 -8.10
C GLY A 159 13.93 -20.60 -9.19
N GLN A 160 13.28 -21.43 -10.01
CA GLN A 160 13.93 -22.13 -11.11
C GLN A 160 14.21 -21.16 -12.27
N THR A 161 13.23 -20.34 -12.63
CA THR A 161 13.40 -19.33 -13.68
C THR A 161 14.53 -18.35 -13.33
N ALA A 162 14.65 -17.93 -12.07
CA ALA A 162 15.73 -17.05 -11.63
C ALA A 162 17.12 -17.69 -11.77
N ALA A 163 17.24 -19.00 -11.50
CA ALA A 163 18.49 -19.73 -11.72
C ALA A 163 18.83 -19.78 -13.23
N THR A 164 17.86 -20.07 -14.07
CA THR A 164 18.03 -20.08 -15.54
C THR A 164 18.41 -18.69 -16.08
N VAL A 165 17.79 -17.62 -15.56
CA VAL A 165 18.13 -16.24 -15.93
C VAL A 165 19.57 -15.91 -15.54
N ARG A 166 20.02 -16.33 -14.35
CA ARG A 166 21.40 -16.17 -13.92
C ARG A 166 22.38 -16.92 -14.83
N GLU A 167 22.07 -18.17 -15.18
CA GLU A 167 22.91 -18.94 -16.10
C GLU A 167 22.98 -18.28 -17.48
N ALA A 168 21.84 -17.82 -18.02
CA ALA A 168 21.78 -17.08 -19.27
C ALA A 168 22.62 -15.78 -19.22
N ALA A 169 22.56 -15.05 -18.11
CA ALA A 169 23.36 -13.84 -17.90
C ALA A 169 24.87 -14.13 -17.86
N GLY A 170 25.30 -15.28 -17.33
CA GLY A 170 26.71 -15.69 -17.35
C GLY A 170 27.19 -16.19 -18.71
N LEU A 171 26.30 -16.74 -19.55
CA LEU A 171 26.65 -17.26 -20.87
C LEU A 171 26.61 -16.19 -21.96
N SER A 172 25.66 -15.26 -21.88
CA SER A 172 25.46 -14.25 -22.93
C SER A 172 24.89 -12.95 -22.37
N PRO A 173 25.67 -12.21 -21.56
CA PRO A 173 25.25 -10.96 -20.93
C PRO A 173 24.84 -9.88 -21.95
N GLN A 174 25.40 -9.90 -23.16
CA GLN A 174 25.13 -8.91 -24.20
C GLN A 174 23.71 -8.95 -24.79
N PHE A 175 22.93 -10.01 -24.55
CA PHE A 175 21.54 -10.12 -25.03
C PHE A 175 20.52 -9.64 -23.99
N PHE A 176 20.97 -9.18 -22.82
CA PHE A 176 20.11 -8.53 -21.83
C PHE A 176 19.91 -7.06 -22.21
N SER A 177 18.73 -6.75 -22.72
CA SER A 177 18.34 -5.38 -23.03
C SER A 177 18.08 -4.56 -21.76
N PRO A 178 18.07 -3.23 -21.85
CA PRO A 178 17.64 -2.37 -20.75
C PRO A 178 16.24 -2.72 -20.23
N ALA A 179 15.28 -3.07 -21.09
CA ALA A 179 13.95 -3.47 -20.62
C ALA A 179 13.98 -4.79 -19.84
N ALA A 180 14.77 -5.78 -20.26
CA ALA A 180 14.95 -7.03 -19.53
C ALA A 180 15.53 -6.76 -18.12
N LEU A 181 16.50 -5.87 -18.01
CA LEU A 181 17.11 -5.47 -16.74
C LEU A 181 16.13 -4.70 -15.84
N ASN A 182 15.34 -3.79 -16.42
CA ASN A 182 14.29 -3.09 -15.70
C ASN A 182 13.23 -4.05 -15.16
N TYR A 183 12.85 -5.06 -15.94
CA TYR A 183 11.91 -6.08 -15.48
C TYR A 183 12.50 -6.92 -14.34
N LEU A 184 13.78 -7.31 -14.41
CA LEU A 184 14.44 -8.03 -13.31
C LEU A 184 14.43 -7.23 -12.00
N SER A 185 14.50 -5.90 -12.07
CA SER A 185 14.50 -5.04 -10.89
C SER A 185 13.22 -5.16 -10.05
N LEU A 186 12.09 -5.54 -10.67
CA LEU A 186 10.80 -5.72 -10.00
C LEU A 186 10.79 -6.91 -9.03
N PHE A 187 11.74 -7.85 -9.18
CA PHE A 187 11.80 -9.10 -8.41
C PHE A 187 13.01 -9.15 -7.46
N LEU A 188 13.67 -8.02 -7.20
CA LEU A 188 14.83 -8.00 -6.31
C LEU A 188 14.46 -8.13 -4.83
N GLU A 189 13.23 -7.77 -4.46
CA GLU A 189 12.71 -7.92 -3.09
C GLU A 189 12.11 -9.32 -2.84
N ASP A 190 11.98 -10.14 -3.89
CA ASP A 190 11.46 -11.50 -3.79
C ASP A 190 12.49 -12.45 -3.14
N PRO A 191 12.06 -13.64 -2.65
CA PRO A 191 12.97 -14.67 -2.12
C PRO A 191 14.05 -15.13 -3.12
N ALA A 192 13.80 -14.96 -4.43
CA ALA A 192 14.75 -15.25 -5.50
C ALA A 192 15.66 -14.05 -5.85
N GLY A 193 15.47 -12.90 -5.19
CA GLY A 193 16.10 -11.63 -5.50
C GLY A 193 17.63 -11.65 -5.45
N ALA A 194 18.22 -12.44 -4.53
CA ALA A 194 19.68 -12.60 -4.48
C ALA A 194 20.25 -13.23 -5.76
N THR A 195 19.58 -14.25 -6.31
CA THR A 195 19.97 -14.91 -7.56
C THR A 195 19.79 -13.98 -8.75
N LEU A 196 18.72 -13.19 -8.77
CA LEU A 196 18.46 -12.20 -9.82
C LEU A 196 19.42 -11.02 -9.75
N LEU A 197 19.87 -10.63 -8.56
CA LEU A 197 20.90 -9.60 -8.38
C LEU A 197 22.24 -10.06 -8.95
N ASP A 198 22.59 -11.33 -8.79
CA ASP A 198 23.78 -11.92 -9.44
C ASP A 198 23.65 -11.88 -10.97
N ALA A 199 22.48 -12.25 -11.51
CA ALA A 199 22.20 -12.16 -12.94
C ALA A 199 22.32 -10.72 -13.46
N PHE A 200 21.74 -9.76 -12.73
CA PHE A 200 21.80 -8.34 -13.05
C PHE A 200 23.25 -7.84 -13.07
N ARG A 201 24.09 -8.24 -12.12
CA ARG A 201 25.51 -7.88 -12.07
C ARG A 201 26.28 -8.41 -13.28
N LEU A 202 26.07 -9.67 -13.66
CA LEU A 202 26.74 -10.30 -14.80
C LEU A 202 26.36 -9.56 -16.10
N ALA A 203 25.07 -9.35 -16.33
CA ALA A 203 24.56 -8.64 -17.50
C ALA A 203 25.04 -7.18 -17.56
N TRP A 204 25.05 -6.46 -16.43
CA TRP A 204 25.40 -5.05 -16.37
C TRP A 204 26.91 -4.78 -16.49
N TRP A 205 27.75 -5.66 -15.93
CA TRP A 205 29.20 -5.45 -15.89
C TRP A 205 29.92 -6.01 -17.12
N GLU A 206 29.51 -7.19 -17.61
CA GLU A 206 30.16 -7.87 -18.73
C GLU A 206 29.56 -7.49 -20.09
N GLY A 207 28.36 -6.88 -20.10
CA GLY A 207 27.65 -6.44 -21.30
C GLY A 207 28.13 -5.11 -21.90
N LYS A 208 29.09 -4.40 -21.30
CA LYS A 208 29.65 -3.19 -21.95
C LYS A 208 30.53 -3.63 -23.12
N PRO A 209 30.15 -3.32 -24.39
CA PRO A 209 31.11 -3.45 -25.47
C PRO A 209 32.27 -2.52 -25.14
N CYS A 210 33.48 -3.07 -25.08
CA CYS A 210 34.69 -2.27 -25.15
C CYS A 210 34.55 -1.38 -26.39
N LEU A 211 34.28 -0.09 -26.18
CA LEU A 211 34.32 0.92 -27.24
C LEU A 211 35.74 0.90 -27.80
N ALA A 212 35.92 0.10 -28.85
CA ALA A 212 37.16 0.03 -29.59
C ALA A 212 37.35 1.40 -30.23
N SER A 213 38.25 2.19 -29.64
CA SER A 213 38.77 3.40 -30.28
C SER A 213 39.32 2.99 -31.66
N PRO A 214 38.99 3.72 -32.74
CA PRO A 214 39.45 3.38 -34.08
C PRO A 214 40.95 3.65 -34.15
N GLY A 215 41.78 2.61 -33.95
CA GLY A 215 43.23 2.74 -34.06
C GLY A 215 44.08 1.69 -33.33
N SER A 216 43.53 0.90 -32.41
CA SER A 216 44.34 -0.10 -31.70
C SER A 216 44.14 -1.51 -32.28
N LYS A 217 45.22 -2.08 -32.83
CA LYS A 217 45.29 -3.49 -33.24
C LYS A 217 45.16 -4.37 -31.99
N CYS A 218 43.97 -4.92 -31.73
CA CYS A 218 43.82 -6.02 -30.78
C CYS A 218 44.42 -7.30 -31.37
N SER A 219 45.63 -7.64 -30.95
CA SER A 219 46.24 -8.95 -31.15
C SER A 219 45.45 -10.02 -30.40
N ALA A 220 45.00 -11.01 -31.16
CA ALA A 220 44.33 -12.21 -30.67
C ALA A 220 45.18 -12.92 -29.60
N SER A 221 44.60 -13.14 -28.42
CA SER A 221 44.96 -14.26 -27.55
C SER A 221 43.69 -14.83 -26.90
N CYS A 222 43.00 -15.63 -27.71
CA CYS A 222 41.99 -16.56 -27.24
C CYS A 222 42.69 -17.77 -26.62
N GLY A 223 42.28 -18.17 -25.41
CA GLY A 223 42.32 -19.56 -24.95
C GLY A 223 43.63 -20.10 -24.34
N ARG A 224 43.58 -20.35 -23.03
CA ARG A 224 44.09 -21.56 -22.31
C ARG A 224 43.83 -21.32 -20.81
N GLY A 225 42.89 -22.02 -20.19
CA GLY A 225 43.10 -23.35 -19.64
C GLY A 225 43.61 -23.24 -18.20
N ARG A 226 42.72 -23.17 -17.20
CA ARG A 226 43.09 -23.28 -15.78
C ARG A 226 42.74 -24.68 -15.28
N THR A 227 43.70 -25.57 -15.38
CA THR A 227 43.78 -26.82 -14.62
C THR A 227 43.96 -26.50 -13.15
N TRP A 228 43.13 -27.08 -12.29
CA TRP A 228 43.37 -27.12 -10.85
C TRP A 228 44.39 -28.22 -10.57
N THR A 229 45.59 -27.85 -10.16
CA THR A 229 46.56 -28.74 -9.50
C THR A 229 46.93 -28.17 -8.15
N GLN A 230 46.79 -29.02 -7.12
CA GLN A 230 47.10 -28.81 -5.71
C GLN A 230 48.55 -28.33 -5.47
N PRO A 231 48.84 -27.86 -4.24
CA PRO A 231 50.10 -28.17 -3.58
C PRO A 231 49.87 -29.02 -2.32
N LEU A 232 50.55 -30.17 -2.28
CA LEU A 232 50.79 -30.98 -1.09
C LEU A 232 51.95 -30.37 -0.26
N ALA A 233 51.74 -30.41 1.05
CA ALA A 233 52.72 -30.62 2.13
C ALA A 233 53.80 -29.57 2.44
N TYR A 234 53.81 -29.13 3.70
CA TYR A 234 55.04 -29.07 4.49
C TYR A 234 54.79 -29.66 5.87
N SER A 235 55.65 -30.62 6.21
CA SER A 235 55.75 -31.31 7.50
C SER A 235 56.72 -30.57 8.41
N THR A 236 56.38 -30.48 9.70
CA THR A 236 57.24 -30.86 10.85
C THR A 236 56.35 -31.01 12.07
#